data_AF-A0AA43JGL5-F1
#
_entry.id   AF-A0AA43JGL5-F1
#
_cell.length_a   1.000
_cell.length_b   1.000
_cell.length_c   1.000
_cell.angle_alpha   90.00
_cell.angle_beta   90.00
_cell.angle_gamma   90.00
#
_symmetry.space_group_name_H-M   'P 1'
#
loop_
_entity.id
_entity.type
_entity.pdbx_description
1 polymer ?
#
loop_
_entity_poly.entity_id
_entity_poly.type
_entity_poly.pdbx_seq_one_letter_code
_entity_poly.pdbx_strand_id
1 'polypeptide(L)'
;MILAWLLAFASGFIALSHEILWYRVYSYASQGAADAFALLLAAYLMGIALGSYAARALCRDADLPLRAVAWLLAASALAFLVPPAVAWQVTLLDAWALTLPFVVLAAGLLGAVFPLVSHATIAPDARSGSRISYVYLANILGAVAGSLGTGFVMLDRWPLGTVAWALACVSLGAAAALVASRTVPRAKLAAALAACAAGAGTLYALQPLLYGSLYEKLQYGSDYRGQRFAQLVENKSGVIAVTATGTVFGGGVYDGSFNTSLARDTNGVSRAYALAGLHPAPREVLMIGLASGSWAVAVAALPQLERLTVVEINPGYLELLPRHPEVAGLLRDPRVRIVIDDGRRWLVRHPERRFDAIVVNGTMHWRAHASNLLSAQFADLARSRLRAGGVYYFNATGSKRAARTAADAFAHVLRVNNCIAASDAPLAFDATAWLRALRQARVDGRPVLEGGVQGERALLTRTLQQIEPEASLRAGIARAAPITDDNMGDEWRAADR
;
A
#
# COMPACT_ATOMS: atom_id res chain seq x y z
N MET A 1 -6.31 36.82 -18.35
CA MET A 1 -6.92 35.51 -18.67
C MET A 1 -5.93 34.36 -18.59
N ILE A 2 -4.83 34.34 -19.36
CA ILE A 2 -3.84 33.25 -19.32
C ILE A 2 -3.33 32.98 -17.89
N LEU A 3 -2.95 34.03 -17.14
CA LEU A 3 -2.53 33.88 -15.75
C LEU A 3 -3.61 33.25 -14.85
N ALA A 4 -4.88 33.61 -15.04
CA ALA A 4 -5.98 33.04 -14.27
C ALA A 4 -6.13 31.53 -14.56
N TRP A 5 -5.96 31.13 -15.81
CA TRP A 5 -5.95 29.72 -16.20
C TRP A 5 -4.76 28.97 -15.60
N LEU A 6 -3.55 29.55 -15.64
CA LEU A 6 -2.35 28.95 -15.03
C LEU A 6 -2.49 28.80 -13.52
N LEU A 7 -3.03 29.80 -12.82
CA LEU A 7 -3.27 29.74 -11.38
C LEU A 7 -4.34 28.71 -11.01
N ALA A 8 -5.42 28.63 -11.79
CA ALA A 8 -6.46 27.63 -11.59
C ALA A 8 -5.94 26.21 -11.84
N PHE A 9 -5.14 26.02 -12.89
CA PHE A 9 -4.43 24.77 -13.17
C PHE A 9 -3.51 24.38 -12.02
N ALA A 10 -2.63 25.30 -11.58
CA ALA A 10 -1.72 25.04 -10.46
C ALA A 10 -2.49 24.70 -9.18
N SER A 11 -3.59 25.41 -8.89
CA SER A 11 -4.44 25.13 -7.73
C SER A 11 -5.05 23.72 -7.80
N GLY A 12 -5.56 23.29 -8.96
CA GLY A 12 -6.12 21.95 -9.14
C GLY A 12 -5.05 20.87 -8.99
N PHE A 13 -3.88 21.10 -9.60
CA PHE A 13 -2.71 20.23 -9.47
C PHE A 13 -2.32 20.06 -8.00
N ILE A 14 -2.05 21.16 -7.30
CA ILE A 14 -1.66 21.17 -5.88
C ILE A 14 -2.71 20.46 -5.02
N ALA A 15 -4.00 20.74 -5.23
CA ALA A 15 -5.09 20.22 -4.40
C ALA A 15 -5.19 18.70 -4.47
N LEU A 16 -5.21 18.12 -5.69
CA LEU A 16 -5.30 16.67 -5.88
C LEU A 16 -3.99 15.96 -5.54
N SER A 17 -2.84 16.58 -5.79
CA SER A 17 -1.56 16.02 -5.38
C SER A 17 -1.46 15.87 -3.86
N HIS A 18 -1.91 16.87 -3.09
CA HIS A 18 -1.93 16.76 -1.63
C HIS A 18 -2.91 15.71 -1.12
N GLU A 19 -4.08 15.58 -1.73
CA GLU A 19 -5.04 14.52 -1.36
C GLU A 19 -4.42 13.12 -1.49
N ILE A 20 -3.67 12.87 -2.56
CA ILE A 20 -2.93 11.60 -2.76
C ILE A 20 -1.84 11.41 -1.68
N LEU A 21 -1.08 12.45 -1.36
CA LEU A 21 -0.05 12.40 -0.32
C LEU A 21 -0.67 12.09 1.05
N TRP A 22 -1.77 12.75 1.38
CA TRP A 22 -2.50 12.51 2.62
C TRP A 22 -3.06 11.10 2.64
N TYR A 23 -3.67 10.63 1.54
CA TYR A 23 -4.14 9.24 1.45
C TYR A 23 -3.03 8.22 1.70
N ARG A 24 -1.83 8.45 1.19
CA ARG A 24 -0.67 7.58 1.46
C ARG A 24 -0.33 7.51 2.96
N VAL A 25 -0.40 8.64 3.67
CA VAL A 25 -0.19 8.71 5.13
C VAL A 25 -1.30 7.98 5.88
N TYR A 26 -2.56 8.26 5.57
CA TYR A 26 -3.72 7.66 6.21
C TYR A 26 -3.81 6.16 5.93
N SER A 27 -3.53 5.73 4.71
CA SER A 27 -3.47 4.31 4.34
C SER A 27 -2.37 3.59 5.11
N TYR A 28 -1.20 4.21 5.34
CA TYR A 28 -0.14 3.59 6.14
C TYR A 28 -0.54 3.53 7.63
N ALA A 29 -1.06 4.63 8.19
CA ALA A 29 -1.47 4.73 9.59
C ALA A 29 -2.61 3.76 9.94
N SER A 30 -3.55 3.59 9.02
CA SER A 30 -4.68 2.67 9.14
C SER A 30 -4.36 1.25 8.69
N GLN A 31 -3.10 0.97 8.34
CA GLN A 31 -2.68 -0.37 7.94
C GLN A 31 -3.40 -0.90 6.67
N GLY A 32 -3.88 0.00 5.80
CA GLY A 32 -4.62 -0.33 4.59
C GLY A 32 -6.09 -0.67 4.83
N ALA A 33 -6.70 -0.07 5.85
CA ALA A 33 -8.14 -0.20 6.11
C ALA A 33 -8.98 0.34 4.92
N ALA A 34 -10.05 -0.40 4.56
CA ALA A 34 -10.87 -0.07 3.39
C ALA A 34 -11.63 1.27 3.51
N ASP A 35 -11.98 1.67 4.72
CA ASP A 35 -12.70 2.91 5.05
C ASP A 35 -11.80 4.15 5.10
N ALA A 36 -10.47 4.00 5.10
CA ALA A 36 -9.54 5.11 5.21
C ALA A 36 -9.70 6.14 4.08
N PHE A 37 -9.87 5.68 2.83
CA PHE A 37 -10.09 6.58 1.70
C PHE A 37 -11.41 7.33 1.81
N ALA A 38 -12.50 6.64 2.17
CA ALA A 38 -13.82 7.25 2.27
C ALA A 38 -13.87 8.32 3.37
N LEU A 39 -13.25 8.05 4.53
CA LEU A 39 -13.16 9.01 5.64
C LEU A 39 -12.28 10.22 5.28
N LEU A 40 -11.16 10.00 4.61
CA LEU A 40 -10.30 11.08 4.13
C LEU A 40 -11.04 11.95 3.10
N LEU A 41 -11.69 11.33 2.12
CA LEU A 41 -12.44 12.04 1.07
C LEU A 41 -13.60 12.84 1.68
N ALA A 42 -14.32 12.29 2.64
CA ALA A 42 -15.38 13.01 3.36
C ALA A 42 -14.82 14.25 4.09
N ALA A 43 -13.70 14.11 4.80
CA ALA A 43 -13.02 15.24 5.45
C ALA A 43 -12.53 16.29 4.44
N TYR A 44 -11.99 15.83 3.31
CA TYR A 44 -11.50 16.68 2.24
C TYR A 44 -12.63 17.52 1.61
N LEU A 45 -13.74 16.87 1.22
CA LEU A 45 -14.92 17.53 0.65
C LEU A 45 -15.59 18.48 1.64
N MET A 46 -15.69 18.08 2.91
CA MET A 46 -16.18 18.95 3.99
C MET A 46 -15.32 20.21 4.11
N GLY A 47 -14.00 20.05 4.12
CA GLY A 47 -13.05 21.15 4.13
C GLY A 47 -13.28 22.10 2.96
N ILE A 48 -13.26 21.59 1.72
CA ILE A 48 -13.49 22.39 0.51
C ILE A 48 -14.81 23.16 0.57
N ALA A 49 -15.89 22.52 1.02
CA ALA A 49 -17.20 23.16 1.14
C ALA A 49 -17.18 24.33 2.14
N LEU A 50 -16.63 24.11 3.34
CA LEU A 50 -16.49 25.13 4.38
C LEU A 50 -15.59 26.29 3.92
N GLY A 51 -14.46 25.97 3.29
CA GLY A 51 -13.53 26.95 2.75
C GLY A 51 -14.13 27.82 1.65
N SER A 52 -14.84 27.19 0.71
CA SER A 52 -15.52 27.88 -0.38
C SER A 52 -16.63 28.79 0.14
N TYR A 53 -17.37 28.36 1.17
CA TYR A 53 -18.39 29.17 1.82
C TYR A 53 -17.77 30.37 2.57
N ALA A 54 -16.71 30.14 3.33
CA ALA A 54 -15.99 31.18 4.07
C ALA A 54 -15.34 32.23 3.15
N ALA A 55 -14.93 31.83 1.94
CA ALA A 55 -14.37 32.75 0.94
C ALA A 55 -15.32 33.91 0.57
N ARG A 56 -16.64 33.76 0.75
CA ARG A 56 -17.61 34.85 0.54
C ARG A 56 -17.31 36.09 1.38
N ALA A 57 -16.87 35.92 2.62
CA ALA A 57 -16.53 37.04 3.50
C ALA A 57 -15.23 37.73 3.04
N LEU A 58 -14.28 36.94 2.54
CA LEU A 58 -12.97 37.42 2.05
C LEU A 58 -13.07 38.17 0.72
N CYS A 59 -14.10 37.89 -0.07
CA CYS A 59 -14.37 38.54 -1.36
C CYS A 59 -14.96 39.96 -1.26
N ARG A 60 -15.17 40.52 -0.05
CA ARG A 60 -15.79 41.84 0.11
C ARG A 60 -14.83 43.03 0.07
N ASP A 61 -13.51 42.79 0.15
CA ASP A 61 -12.50 43.85 0.30
C ASP A 61 -11.68 44.10 -0.98
N ALA A 62 -11.21 45.34 -1.16
CA ALA A 62 -10.50 45.82 -2.35
C ALA A 62 -9.07 45.23 -2.55
N ASP A 63 -8.42 44.72 -1.49
CA ASP A 63 -7.05 44.15 -1.52
C ASP A 63 -7.00 42.63 -1.78
N LEU A 64 -8.09 42.07 -2.28
CA LEU A 64 -8.31 40.65 -2.61
C LEU A 64 -7.09 39.88 -3.17
N PRO A 65 -6.25 40.44 -4.06
CA PRO A 65 -5.23 39.63 -4.75
C PRO A 65 -3.96 39.43 -3.93
N LEU A 66 -3.56 40.41 -3.09
CA LEU A 66 -2.46 40.22 -2.14
C LEU A 66 -2.88 39.25 -1.02
N ARG A 67 -4.14 39.35 -0.59
CA ARG A 67 -4.75 38.37 0.32
C ARG A 67 -4.84 36.99 -0.31
N ALA A 68 -5.16 36.87 -1.60
CA ALA A 68 -5.17 35.59 -2.31
C ALA A 68 -3.77 34.95 -2.36
N VAL A 69 -2.69 35.74 -2.53
CA VAL A 69 -1.32 35.25 -2.38
C VAL A 69 -1.06 34.73 -0.97
N ALA A 70 -1.38 35.53 0.05
CA ALA A 70 -1.19 35.13 1.44
C ALA A 70 -1.98 33.85 1.80
N TRP A 71 -3.21 33.73 1.30
CA TRP A 71 -4.05 32.54 1.46
C TRP A 71 -3.48 31.32 0.76
N LEU A 72 -3.02 31.46 -0.49
CA LEU A 72 -2.39 30.36 -1.22
C LEU A 72 -1.14 29.85 -0.50
N LEU A 73 -0.31 30.77 0.01
CA LEU A 73 0.89 30.41 0.78
C LEU A 73 0.53 29.75 2.10
N ALA A 74 -0.47 30.26 2.83
CA ALA A 74 -0.95 29.66 4.07
C ALA A 74 -1.55 28.26 3.83
N ALA A 75 -2.37 28.11 2.79
CA ALA A 75 -2.93 26.83 2.37
C ALA A 75 -1.84 25.82 2.05
N SER A 76 -0.82 26.23 1.28
CA SER A 76 0.29 25.35 0.92
C SER A 76 1.16 24.98 2.11
N ALA A 77 1.45 25.92 3.02
CA ALA A 77 2.23 25.65 4.22
C ALA A 77 1.49 24.68 5.14
N LEU A 78 0.18 24.89 5.34
CA LEU A 78 -0.63 23.98 6.14
C LEU A 78 -0.73 22.60 5.50
N ALA A 79 -0.92 22.54 4.18
CA ALA A 79 -0.99 21.28 3.43
C ALA A 79 0.31 20.46 3.53
N PHE A 80 1.46 21.14 3.50
CA PHE A 80 2.79 20.56 3.74
C PHE A 80 2.95 20.04 5.19
N LEU A 81 2.24 20.62 6.16
CA LEU A 81 2.32 20.21 7.57
C LEU A 81 1.34 19.10 7.95
N VAL A 82 0.34 18.76 7.11
CA VAL A 82 -0.63 17.70 7.42
C VAL A 82 0.05 16.35 7.68
N PRO A 83 0.90 15.79 6.78
CA PRO A 83 1.58 14.51 7.05
C PRO A 83 2.35 14.46 8.38
N PRO A 84 3.29 15.39 8.68
CA PRO A 84 4.01 15.34 9.94
C PRO A 84 3.13 15.60 11.17
N ALA A 85 2.06 16.41 11.05
CA ALA A 85 1.10 16.62 12.13
C ALA A 85 0.30 15.35 12.45
N VAL A 86 -0.17 14.63 11.42
CA VAL A 86 -0.83 13.33 11.57
C VAL A 86 0.11 12.34 12.25
N ALA A 87 1.35 12.21 11.76
CA ALA A 87 2.33 11.31 12.33
C ALA A 87 2.64 11.63 13.80
N TRP A 88 2.79 12.91 14.15
CA TRP A 88 3.00 13.33 15.53
C TRP A 88 1.78 13.03 16.42
N GLN A 89 0.57 13.36 15.98
CA GLN A 89 -0.63 13.12 16.78
C GLN A 89 -0.89 11.62 17.01
N VAL A 90 -0.60 10.78 16.02
CA VAL A 90 -0.66 9.31 16.16
C VAL A 90 0.26 8.82 17.27
N THR A 91 1.43 9.45 17.50
CA THR A 91 2.28 9.08 18.65
C THR A 91 1.71 9.43 20.01
N LEU A 92 0.69 10.30 20.07
CA LEU A 92 0.07 10.74 21.32
C LEU A 92 -1.20 9.97 21.64
N LEU A 93 -2.02 9.71 20.61
CA LEU A 93 -3.39 9.19 20.78
C LEU A 93 -3.59 7.79 20.20
N ASP A 94 -2.64 7.30 19.41
CA ASP A 94 -2.72 6.03 18.68
C ASP A 94 -4.01 5.87 17.84
N ALA A 95 -4.54 7.01 17.36
CA ALA A 95 -5.83 7.08 16.69
C ALA A 95 -5.76 7.97 15.46
N TRP A 96 -5.50 7.36 14.30
CA TRP A 96 -5.35 8.07 13.03
C TRP A 96 -6.62 8.84 12.61
N ALA A 97 -7.82 8.32 12.92
CA ALA A 97 -9.07 8.96 12.52
C ALA A 97 -9.30 10.31 13.23
N LEU A 98 -8.75 10.50 14.43
CA LEU A 98 -8.84 11.77 15.18
C LEU A 98 -8.00 12.89 14.55
N THR A 99 -7.18 12.56 13.55
CA THR A 99 -6.32 13.51 12.83
C THR A 99 -7.02 14.14 11.62
N LEU A 100 -8.18 13.62 11.19
CA LEU A 100 -8.97 14.12 10.04
C LEU A 100 -9.30 15.63 10.08
N PRO A 101 -9.46 16.29 11.25
CA PRO A 101 -9.62 17.75 11.31
C PRO A 101 -8.46 18.53 10.67
N PHE A 102 -7.23 17.99 10.65
CA PHE A 102 -6.11 18.62 9.93
C PHE A 102 -6.37 18.67 8.43
N VAL A 103 -6.97 17.62 7.87
CA VAL A 103 -7.38 17.57 6.46
C VAL A 103 -8.50 18.55 6.21
N VAL A 104 -9.53 18.60 7.06
CA VAL A 104 -10.65 19.57 6.91
C VAL A 104 -10.10 21.00 6.88
N LEU A 105 -9.19 21.35 7.78
CA LEU A 105 -8.61 22.68 7.85
C LEU A 105 -7.77 23.00 6.59
N ALA A 106 -6.87 22.10 6.19
CA ALA A 106 -6.01 22.30 5.02
C ALA A 106 -6.82 22.34 3.71
N ALA A 107 -7.76 21.42 3.54
CA ALA A 107 -8.66 21.37 2.38
C ALA A 107 -9.59 22.59 2.35
N GLY A 108 -9.99 23.14 3.50
CA GLY A 108 -10.72 24.41 3.55
C GLY A 108 -9.91 25.60 3.05
N LEU A 109 -8.64 25.70 3.42
CA LEU A 109 -7.77 26.75 2.89
C LEU A 109 -7.58 26.60 1.36
N LEU A 110 -7.39 25.37 0.88
CA LEU A 110 -7.29 25.08 -0.56
C LEU A 110 -8.60 25.37 -1.30
N GLY A 111 -9.75 25.01 -0.72
CA GLY A 111 -11.07 25.23 -1.29
C GLY A 111 -11.43 26.71 -1.43
N ALA A 112 -10.90 27.57 -0.55
CA ALA A 112 -11.08 29.02 -0.66
C ALA A 112 -10.32 29.64 -1.85
N VAL A 113 -9.28 28.98 -2.38
CA VAL A 113 -8.43 29.52 -3.46
C VAL A 113 -9.24 29.75 -4.75
N PHE A 114 -10.07 28.79 -5.16
CA PHE A 114 -10.79 28.89 -6.43
C PHE A 114 -11.81 30.06 -6.47
N PRO A 115 -12.69 30.24 -5.46
CA PRO A 115 -13.55 31.42 -5.39
C PRO A 115 -12.77 32.75 -5.36
N LEU A 116 -11.66 32.81 -4.62
CA LEU A 116 -10.83 34.01 -4.53
C LEU A 116 -10.18 34.36 -5.87
N VAL A 117 -9.62 33.37 -6.57
CA VAL A 117 -9.03 33.55 -7.91
C VAL A 117 -10.10 33.95 -8.91
N SER A 118 -11.27 33.33 -8.87
CA SER A 118 -12.39 33.67 -9.75
C SER A 118 -12.84 35.11 -9.53
N HIS A 119 -13.04 35.53 -8.29
CA HIS A 119 -13.43 36.90 -7.96
C HIS A 119 -12.34 37.92 -8.33
N ALA A 120 -11.06 37.58 -8.17
CA ALA A 120 -9.94 38.46 -8.50
C ALA A 120 -9.70 38.63 -10.01
N THR A 121 -10.14 37.68 -10.84
CA THR A 121 -9.74 37.62 -12.25
C THR A 121 -10.90 37.73 -13.24
N ILE A 122 -12.14 37.57 -12.80
CA ILE A 122 -13.33 37.59 -13.66
C ILE A 122 -14.16 38.83 -13.34
N ALA A 123 -14.26 39.74 -14.31
CA ALA A 123 -15.14 40.90 -14.22
C ALA A 123 -16.63 40.48 -14.30
N PRO A 124 -17.55 41.16 -13.58
CA PRO A 124 -18.98 40.91 -13.64
C PRO A 124 -19.59 41.49 -14.93
N ASP A 125 -19.31 40.87 -16.07
CA ASP A 125 -19.81 41.26 -17.39
C ASP A 125 -20.59 40.13 -18.09
N ALA A 126 -21.10 40.40 -19.30
CA ALA A 126 -21.85 39.42 -20.11
C ALA A 126 -21.03 38.17 -20.48
N ARG A 127 -19.70 38.18 -20.32
CA ARG A 127 -18.81 37.05 -20.58
C ARG A 127 -18.39 36.31 -19.31
N SER A 128 -18.84 36.75 -18.13
CA SER A 128 -18.53 36.13 -16.83
C SER A 128 -18.73 34.61 -16.84
N GLY A 129 -19.87 34.13 -17.36
CA GLY A 129 -20.17 32.70 -17.53
C GLY A 129 -19.11 31.96 -18.35
N SER A 130 -18.72 32.48 -19.52
CA SER A 130 -17.68 31.85 -20.34
C SER A 130 -16.31 31.83 -19.66
N ARG A 131 -15.93 32.93 -19.00
CA ARG A 131 -14.63 33.07 -18.32
C ARG A 131 -14.52 32.14 -17.13
N ILE A 132 -15.58 31.98 -16.33
CA ILE A 132 -15.58 31.05 -15.20
C ILE A 132 -15.48 29.61 -15.68
N SER A 133 -16.13 29.23 -16.79
CA SER A 133 -16.01 27.89 -17.38
C SER A 133 -14.58 27.57 -17.79
N TYR A 134 -13.84 28.50 -18.41
CA TYR A 134 -12.44 28.25 -18.78
C TYR A 134 -11.51 28.14 -17.57
N VAL A 135 -11.73 28.94 -16.52
CA VAL A 135 -10.98 28.84 -15.26
C VAL A 135 -11.24 27.49 -14.59
N TYR A 136 -12.50 27.05 -14.57
CA TYR A 136 -12.89 25.74 -14.05
C TYR A 136 -12.30 24.58 -14.86
N LEU A 137 -12.33 24.66 -16.19
CA LEU A 137 -11.67 23.68 -17.07
C LEU A 137 -10.17 23.58 -16.79
N ALA A 138 -9.48 24.72 -16.64
CA ALA A 138 -8.06 24.73 -16.30
C ALA A 138 -7.80 24.04 -14.96
N ASN A 139 -8.66 24.26 -13.96
CA ASN A 139 -8.58 23.59 -12.66
C ASN A 139 -8.76 22.07 -12.78
N ILE A 140 -9.73 21.59 -13.55
CA ILE A 140 -9.93 20.16 -13.81
C ILE A 140 -8.70 19.56 -14.50
N LEU A 141 -8.17 20.20 -15.54
CA LEU A 141 -6.96 19.73 -16.22
C LEU A 141 -5.75 19.68 -15.26
N GLY A 142 -5.64 20.67 -14.38
CA GLY A 142 -4.64 20.69 -13.31
C GLY A 142 -4.81 19.51 -12.35
N ALA A 143 -6.03 19.27 -11.88
CA ALA A 143 -6.37 18.16 -11.00
C ALA A 143 -6.05 16.79 -11.62
N VAL A 144 -6.37 16.59 -12.91
CA VAL A 144 -6.02 15.38 -13.66
C VAL A 144 -4.50 15.24 -13.80
N ALA A 145 -3.79 16.33 -14.12
CA ALA A 145 -2.33 16.31 -14.20
C ALA A 145 -1.69 16.04 -12.83
N GLY A 146 -2.27 16.58 -11.74
CA GLY A 146 -1.84 16.36 -10.36
C GLY A 146 -2.02 14.92 -9.95
N SER A 147 -3.18 14.32 -10.24
CA SER A 147 -3.44 12.93 -9.87
C SER A 147 -2.53 11.94 -10.61
N LEU A 148 -2.38 12.11 -11.93
CA LEU A 148 -1.52 11.27 -12.75
C LEU A 148 -0.03 11.50 -12.44
N GLY A 149 0.40 12.77 -12.40
CA GLY A 149 1.79 13.14 -12.18
C GLY A 149 2.27 12.76 -10.78
N THR A 150 1.48 13.04 -9.74
CA THR A 150 1.86 12.70 -8.37
C THR A 150 1.84 11.19 -8.12
N GLY A 151 0.75 10.52 -8.48
CA GLY A 151 0.57 9.09 -8.22
C GLY A 151 1.54 8.20 -9.01
N PHE A 152 1.69 8.43 -10.31
CA PHE A 152 2.45 7.51 -11.18
C PHE A 152 3.90 7.92 -11.44
N VAL A 153 4.26 9.20 -11.22
CA VAL A 153 5.61 9.71 -11.52
C VAL A 153 6.33 10.18 -10.27
N MET A 154 5.78 11.14 -9.53
CA MET A 154 6.50 11.74 -8.39
C MET A 154 6.69 10.73 -7.27
N LEU A 155 5.63 10.02 -6.85
CA LEU A 155 5.70 9.00 -5.81
C LEU A 155 6.43 7.71 -6.22
N ASP A 156 6.70 7.52 -7.52
CA ASP A 156 7.53 6.43 -8.03
C ASP A 156 9.03 6.74 -7.95
N ARG A 157 9.40 8.03 -7.94
CA ARG A 157 10.80 8.49 -8.04
C ARG A 157 11.31 9.19 -6.80
N TRP A 158 10.42 9.80 -6.02
CA TRP A 158 10.79 10.64 -4.89
C TRP A 158 10.07 10.21 -3.62
N PRO A 159 10.76 10.29 -2.46
CA PRO A 159 10.14 10.14 -1.14
C PRO A 159 8.99 11.12 -0.93
N LEU A 160 8.02 10.74 -0.10
CA LEU A 160 6.81 11.54 0.17
C LEU A 160 7.14 12.99 0.56
N GLY A 161 8.12 13.20 1.42
CA GLY A 161 8.49 14.55 1.87
C GLY A 161 9.12 15.41 0.77
N THR A 162 9.86 14.82 -0.18
CA THR A 162 10.38 15.53 -1.36
C THR A 162 9.25 15.93 -2.30
N VAL A 163 8.24 15.07 -2.46
CA VAL A 163 7.03 15.41 -3.24
C VAL A 163 6.26 16.54 -2.56
N ALA A 164 6.06 16.50 -1.24
CA ALA A 164 5.40 17.57 -0.50
C ALA A 164 6.14 18.91 -0.65
N TRP A 165 7.48 18.89 -0.56
CA TRP A 165 8.30 20.08 -0.80
C TRP A 165 8.16 20.60 -2.24
N ALA A 166 8.19 19.74 -3.25
CA ALA A 166 8.02 20.13 -4.65
C ALA A 166 6.66 20.79 -4.90
N LEU A 167 5.58 20.28 -4.29
CA LEU A 167 4.26 20.91 -4.35
C LEU A 167 4.25 22.29 -3.69
N ALA A 168 4.95 22.46 -2.57
CA ALA A 168 5.12 23.77 -1.94
C ALA A 168 5.87 24.75 -2.85
N CYS A 169 6.88 24.29 -3.60
CA CYS A 169 7.55 25.10 -4.62
C CYS A 169 6.61 25.53 -5.76
N VAL A 170 5.69 24.67 -6.20
CA VAL A 170 4.67 25.04 -7.21
C VAL A 170 3.77 26.14 -6.66
N SER A 171 3.33 26.05 -5.40
CA SER A 171 2.54 27.10 -4.74
C SER A 171 3.29 28.43 -4.63
N LEU A 172 4.57 28.38 -4.23
CA LEU A 172 5.44 29.56 -4.14
C LEU A 172 5.66 30.20 -5.52
N GLY A 173 5.83 29.38 -6.57
CA GLY A 173 5.91 29.85 -7.95
C GLY A 173 4.63 30.52 -8.43
N ALA A 174 3.46 29.94 -8.10
CA ALA A 174 2.16 30.54 -8.41
C ALA A 174 1.95 31.88 -7.67
N ALA A 175 2.35 31.97 -6.40
CA ALA A 175 2.35 33.21 -5.63
C ALA A 175 3.26 34.28 -6.26
N ALA A 176 4.49 33.92 -6.62
CA ALA A 176 5.44 34.81 -7.29
C ALA A 176 4.91 35.32 -8.64
N ALA A 177 4.32 34.44 -9.46
CA ALA A 177 3.73 34.80 -10.74
C ALA A 177 2.57 35.80 -10.58
N LEU A 178 1.74 35.63 -9.53
CA LEU A 178 0.66 36.55 -9.22
C LEU A 178 1.20 37.93 -8.80
N VAL A 179 2.28 38.01 -8.01
CA VAL A 179 2.94 39.28 -7.68
C VAL A 179 3.57 39.93 -8.92
N ALA A 180 4.25 39.15 -9.76
CA ALA A 180 4.90 39.62 -10.99
C ALA A 180 3.91 40.17 -12.03
N SER A 181 2.68 39.66 -12.02
CA SER A 181 1.61 40.14 -12.92
C SER A 181 1.10 41.55 -12.63
N ARG A 182 1.55 42.14 -11.52
CA ARG A 182 1.15 43.48 -11.09
C ARG A 182 2.19 44.51 -11.48
N THR A 183 1.74 45.74 -11.67
CA THR A 183 2.61 46.92 -11.74
C THR A 183 3.14 47.27 -10.35
N VAL A 184 4.03 46.40 -9.83
CA VAL A 184 4.76 46.62 -8.57
C VAL A 184 6.17 47.11 -8.87
N PRO A 185 6.76 47.96 -8.00
CA PRO A 185 8.15 48.35 -8.13
C PRO A 185 9.08 47.13 -8.20
N ARG A 186 10.13 47.19 -9.04
CA ARG A 186 11.10 46.10 -9.22
C ARG A 186 11.67 45.59 -7.90
N ALA A 187 11.89 46.48 -6.92
CA ALA A 187 12.34 46.12 -5.58
C ALA A 187 11.35 45.20 -4.83
N LYS A 188 10.03 45.44 -4.93
CA LYS A 188 9.00 44.60 -4.30
C LYS A 188 8.88 43.23 -4.99
N LEU A 189 9.03 43.20 -6.32
CA LEU A 189 9.08 41.95 -7.07
C LEU A 189 10.32 41.12 -6.69
N ALA A 190 11.49 41.74 -6.64
CA ALA A 190 12.73 41.08 -6.21
C ALA A 190 12.62 40.56 -4.77
N ALA A 191 12.03 41.35 -3.86
CA ALA A 191 11.77 40.91 -2.49
C ALA A 191 10.80 39.73 -2.42
N ALA A 192 9.73 39.72 -3.21
CA ALA A 192 8.78 38.60 -3.26
C ALA A 192 9.42 37.31 -3.81
N LEU A 193 10.22 37.43 -4.87
CA LEU A 193 10.98 36.30 -5.42
C LEU A 193 12.00 35.76 -4.42
N ALA A 194 12.74 36.65 -3.75
CA ALA A 194 13.68 36.28 -2.70
C ALA A 194 12.98 35.61 -1.51
N ALA A 195 11.81 36.10 -1.10
CA ALA A 195 11.00 35.47 -0.05
C ALA A 195 10.49 34.09 -0.46
N CYS A 196 10.05 33.91 -1.71
CA CYS A 196 9.64 32.60 -2.21
C CYS A 196 10.82 31.61 -2.26
N ALA A 197 11.98 32.05 -2.73
CA ALA A 197 13.19 31.24 -2.75
C ALA A 197 13.67 30.86 -1.34
N ALA A 198 13.66 31.83 -0.41
CA ALA A 198 13.96 31.60 1.00
C ALA A 198 12.97 30.61 1.61
N GLY A 199 11.66 30.77 1.37
CA GLY A 199 10.63 29.85 1.82
C GLY A 199 10.84 28.42 1.31
N ALA A 200 11.15 28.26 0.02
CA ALA A 200 11.47 26.95 -0.56
C ALA A 200 12.72 26.33 0.08
N GLY A 201 13.76 27.13 0.32
CA GLY A 201 14.98 26.69 1.01
C GLY A 201 14.75 26.31 2.47
N THR A 202 13.92 27.07 3.20
CA THR A 202 13.52 26.75 4.56
C THR A 202 12.72 25.46 4.62
N LEU A 203 11.74 25.27 3.74
CA LEU A 203 10.96 24.03 3.69
C LEU A 203 11.84 22.83 3.33
N TYR A 204 12.80 23.00 2.42
CA TYR A 204 13.80 21.96 2.11
C TYR A 204 14.63 21.59 3.34
N ALA A 205 15.13 22.59 4.09
CA ALA A 205 15.93 22.36 5.29
C ALA A 205 15.12 21.73 6.44
N LEU A 206 13.82 22.06 6.56
CA LEU A 206 12.94 21.50 7.58
C LEU A 206 12.38 20.12 7.22
N GLN A 207 12.34 19.77 5.94
CA GLN A 207 11.72 18.53 5.47
C GLN A 207 12.33 17.27 6.12
N PRO A 208 13.67 17.12 6.27
CA PRO A 208 14.24 15.95 6.97
C PRO A 208 13.82 15.86 8.44
N LEU A 209 13.67 16.99 9.14
CA LEU A 209 13.23 17.00 10.55
C LEU A 209 11.76 16.59 10.69
N LEU A 210 10.91 17.05 9.77
CA LEU A 210 9.47 16.81 9.81
C LEU A 210 9.10 15.43 9.27
N TYR A 211 9.71 15.01 8.16
CA TYR A 211 9.37 13.79 7.42
C TYR A 211 10.30 12.61 7.67
N GLY A 212 11.52 12.83 8.19
CA GLY A 212 12.53 11.77 8.32
C GLY A 212 12.23 10.67 9.34
N SER A 213 11.17 10.84 10.14
CA SER A 213 10.64 9.79 11.04
C SER A 213 9.13 9.58 10.87
N LEU A 214 8.60 10.02 9.71
CA LEU A 214 7.16 10.01 9.44
C LEU A 214 6.60 8.58 9.58
N TYR A 215 7.18 7.62 8.86
CA TYR A 215 6.66 6.26 8.84
C TYR A 215 6.90 5.52 10.15
N GLU A 216 8.00 5.77 10.87
CA GLU A 216 8.22 5.19 12.20
C GLU A 216 7.18 5.67 13.21
N LYS A 217 6.88 6.96 13.23
CA LYS A 217 5.82 7.52 14.09
C LYS A 217 4.47 6.89 13.77
N LEU A 218 4.15 6.71 12.49
CA LEU A 218 2.91 6.07 12.06
C LEU A 218 2.88 4.56 12.37
N GLN A 219 4.02 3.87 12.28
CA GLN A 219 4.10 2.44 12.52
C GLN A 219 4.01 2.08 14.00
N TYR A 220 4.76 2.81 14.83
CA TYR A 220 4.91 2.52 16.25
C TYR A 220 3.89 3.24 17.13
N GLY A 221 3.20 4.27 16.60
CA GLY A 221 2.15 4.96 17.34
C GLY A 221 2.63 5.45 18.70
N SER A 222 1.86 5.16 19.75
CA SER A 222 2.20 5.50 21.14
C SER A 222 3.47 4.82 21.67
N ASP A 223 3.99 3.79 21.00
CA ASP A 223 5.23 3.09 21.34
C ASP A 223 6.47 3.67 20.65
N TYR A 224 6.30 4.75 19.87
CA TYR A 224 7.43 5.43 19.26
C TYR A 224 8.34 6.07 20.33
N ARG A 225 9.60 5.64 20.36
CA ARG A 225 10.68 6.09 21.27
C ARG A 225 11.93 6.53 20.51
N GLY A 226 11.80 6.80 19.21
CA GLY A 226 12.93 7.15 18.34
C GLY A 226 13.50 5.97 17.54
N GLN A 227 12.75 4.87 17.42
CA GLN A 227 13.10 3.76 16.53
C GLN A 227 13.30 4.26 15.09
N ARG A 228 14.12 3.53 14.33
CA ARG A 228 14.39 3.78 12.92
C ARG A 228 14.28 2.49 12.13
N PHE A 229 13.69 2.58 10.95
CA PHE A 229 13.79 1.49 9.99
C PHE A 229 15.22 1.36 9.47
N ALA A 230 15.67 0.13 9.30
CA ALA A 230 16.96 -0.17 8.67
C ALA A 230 16.92 0.08 7.16
N GLN A 231 15.74 -0.12 6.55
CA GLN A 231 15.51 0.18 5.14
C GLN A 231 14.07 0.67 4.95
N LEU A 232 13.91 1.67 4.10
CA LEU A 232 12.63 2.20 3.67
C LEU A 232 12.64 2.31 2.15
N VAL A 233 11.63 1.73 1.50
CA VAL A 233 11.44 1.81 0.05
C VAL A 233 10.09 2.46 -0.21
N GLU A 234 10.12 3.58 -0.93
CA GLU A 234 8.94 4.31 -1.36
C GLU A 234 8.84 4.28 -2.88
N ASN A 235 7.72 3.79 -3.40
CA ASN A 235 7.38 3.89 -4.81
C ASN A 235 5.87 4.09 -4.99
N LYS A 236 5.38 4.11 -6.23
CA LYS A 236 3.94 4.30 -6.51
C LYS A 236 3.03 3.18 -5.99
N SER A 237 3.57 1.98 -5.78
CA SER A 237 2.82 0.82 -5.27
C SER A 237 2.68 0.84 -3.75
N GLY A 238 3.44 1.69 -3.04
CA GLY A 238 3.30 1.87 -1.60
C GLY A 238 4.64 2.07 -0.91
N VAL A 239 4.65 1.77 0.39
CA VAL A 239 5.79 1.94 1.29
C VAL A 239 6.14 0.58 1.88
N ILE A 240 7.40 0.20 1.78
CA ILE A 240 7.93 -1.00 2.43
C ILE A 240 8.97 -0.55 3.46
N ALA A 241 8.80 -1.00 4.69
CA ALA A 241 9.68 -0.69 5.80
C ALA A 241 10.28 -1.97 6.38
N VAL A 242 11.59 -1.94 6.69
CA VAL A 242 12.32 -3.06 7.28
C VAL A 242 12.91 -2.62 8.61
N THR A 243 12.62 -3.35 9.69
CA THR A 243 13.21 -3.08 11.01
C THR A 243 14.66 -3.55 11.08
N ALA A 244 15.39 -3.10 12.11
CA ALA A 244 16.75 -3.59 12.38
C ALA A 244 16.81 -5.11 12.65
N THR A 245 15.70 -5.72 13.07
CA THR A 245 15.58 -7.18 13.28
C THR A 245 15.17 -7.95 12.02
N GLY A 246 15.03 -7.26 10.87
CA GLY A 246 14.64 -7.89 9.61
C GLY A 246 13.15 -8.19 9.48
N THR A 247 12.28 -7.55 10.27
CA THR A 247 10.82 -7.61 10.07
C THR A 247 10.42 -6.67 8.95
N VAL A 248 9.56 -7.13 8.04
CA VAL A 248 9.12 -6.39 6.86
C VAL A 248 7.67 -5.97 7.02
N PHE A 249 7.40 -4.69 6.79
CA PHE A 249 6.07 -4.09 6.80
C PHE A 249 5.73 -3.54 5.42
N GLY A 250 4.60 -3.97 4.86
CA GLY A 250 4.06 -3.50 3.59
C GLY A 250 2.85 -2.60 3.82
N GLY A 251 3.01 -1.29 3.64
CA GLY A 251 1.94 -0.31 3.87
C GLY A 251 1.41 -0.30 5.31
N GLY A 252 2.32 -0.40 6.28
CA GLY A 252 2.02 -0.36 7.73
C GLY A 252 1.72 -1.71 8.38
N VAL A 253 1.57 -2.78 7.61
CA VAL A 253 1.20 -4.13 8.11
C VAL A 253 2.33 -5.11 7.97
N TYR A 254 2.45 -6.02 8.93
CA TYR A 254 3.37 -7.15 8.85
C TYR A 254 3.19 -7.93 7.55
N ASP A 255 4.25 -8.02 6.76
CA ASP A 255 4.29 -8.78 5.49
C ASP A 255 5.32 -9.91 5.54
N GLY A 256 6.12 -10.00 6.60
CA GLY A 256 7.05 -11.11 6.80
C GLY A 256 8.28 -10.72 7.62
N SER A 257 9.27 -11.60 7.59
CA SER A 257 10.61 -11.32 8.11
C SER A 257 11.62 -12.13 7.30
N PHE A 258 12.86 -11.65 7.19
CA PHE A 258 13.98 -12.38 6.58
C PHE A 258 14.40 -13.55 7.47
N ASN A 259 13.62 -14.63 7.44
CA ASN A 259 13.89 -15.85 8.20
C ASN A 259 13.48 -17.08 7.40
N THR A 260 14.42 -17.99 7.20
CA THR A 260 14.21 -19.26 6.49
C THR A 260 14.40 -20.49 7.39
N SER A 261 14.68 -20.28 8.68
CA SER A 261 14.91 -21.35 9.66
C SER A 261 13.59 -21.95 10.15
N LEU A 262 13.44 -23.27 9.99
CA LEU A 262 12.33 -24.03 10.58
C LEU A 262 12.50 -24.24 12.09
N ALA A 263 13.74 -24.29 12.58
CA ALA A 263 14.02 -24.46 14.01
C ALA A 263 13.58 -23.23 14.82
N ARG A 264 13.82 -22.04 14.26
CA ARG A 264 13.41 -20.75 14.83
C ARG A 264 12.41 -20.07 13.91
N ASP A 265 11.22 -20.65 13.81
CA ASP A 265 10.16 -20.14 12.95
C ASP A 265 9.48 -18.89 13.55
N THR A 266 9.98 -17.69 13.23
CA THR A 266 9.45 -16.40 13.71
C THR A 266 8.45 -15.74 12.75
N ASN A 267 8.33 -16.26 11.52
CA ASN A 267 7.49 -15.70 10.44
C ASN A 267 6.46 -16.70 9.88
N GLY A 268 6.37 -17.88 10.48
CA GLY A 268 5.52 -18.96 10.00
C GLY A 268 5.98 -19.55 8.67
N VAL A 269 7.29 -19.61 8.41
CA VAL A 269 7.87 -20.21 7.18
C VAL A 269 7.57 -21.71 7.07
N SER A 270 7.28 -22.38 8.20
CA SER A 270 6.76 -23.76 8.22
C SER A 270 5.54 -23.95 7.32
N ARG A 271 4.68 -22.94 7.20
CA ARG A 271 3.51 -22.96 6.32
C ARG A 271 3.89 -23.13 4.86
N ALA A 272 4.97 -22.51 4.38
CA ALA A 272 5.44 -22.68 3.01
C ALA A 272 6.00 -24.10 2.78
N TYR A 273 6.77 -24.62 3.73
CA TYR A 273 7.30 -25.98 3.70
C TYR A 273 6.21 -27.06 3.76
N ALA A 274 5.04 -26.75 4.34
CA ALA A 274 3.90 -27.67 4.39
C ALA A 274 3.41 -28.11 2.99
N LEU A 275 3.72 -27.35 1.93
CA LEU A 275 3.39 -27.74 0.55
C LEU A 275 3.87 -29.16 0.19
N ALA A 276 5.02 -29.59 0.72
CA ALA A 276 5.55 -30.94 0.48
C ALA A 276 4.73 -32.07 1.14
N GLY A 277 3.88 -31.75 2.11
CA GLY A 277 2.89 -32.67 2.68
C GLY A 277 1.52 -32.58 2.02
N LEU A 278 1.26 -31.53 1.23
CA LEU A 278 -0.01 -31.30 0.54
C LEU A 278 0.00 -31.82 -0.90
N HIS A 279 1.18 -31.91 -1.52
CA HIS A 279 1.34 -32.36 -2.90
C HIS A 279 2.55 -33.30 -3.02
N PRO A 280 2.44 -34.46 -3.68
CA PRO A 280 3.51 -35.47 -3.70
C PRO A 280 4.77 -35.04 -4.47
N ALA A 281 4.62 -34.21 -5.49
CA ALA A 281 5.74 -33.71 -6.30
C ALA A 281 5.41 -32.34 -6.96
N PRO A 282 5.46 -31.22 -6.22
CA PRO A 282 5.13 -29.90 -6.77
C PRO A 282 6.26 -29.38 -7.67
N ARG A 283 6.22 -29.70 -8.97
CA ARG A 283 7.29 -29.38 -9.93
C ARG A 283 7.18 -27.98 -10.50
N GLU A 284 5.97 -27.58 -10.90
CA GLU A 284 5.65 -26.26 -11.45
C GLU A 284 4.75 -25.49 -10.46
N VAL A 285 5.32 -24.51 -9.77
CA VAL A 285 4.64 -23.75 -8.72
C VAL A 285 4.50 -22.28 -9.12
N LEU A 286 3.28 -21.75 -8.96
CA LEU A 286 3.03 -20.31 -8.97
C LEU A 286 2.96 -19.81 -7.53
N MET A 287 3.69 -18.75 -7.20
CA MET A 287 3.54 -18.03 -5.95
C MET A 287 3.07 -16.60 -6.26
N ILE A 288 2.00 -16.16 -5.61
CA ILE A 288 1.52 -14.77 -5.67
C ILE A 288 1.86 -14.10 -4.34
N GLY A 289 2.67 -13.05 -4.39
CA GLY A 289 3.25 -12.37 -3.23
C GLY A 289 4.66 -12.87 -2.89
N LEU A 290 5.66 -12.01 -3.01
CA LEU A 290 7.05 -12.27 -2.63
C LEU A 290 7.29 -11.91 -1.16
N ALA A 291 6.83 -10.72 -0.75
CA ALA A 291 7.11 -10.11 0.55
C ALA A 291 8.61 -10.16 0.93
N SER A 292 8.99 -10.76 2.07
CA SER A 292 10.40 -10.91 2.46
C SER A 292 11.18 -11.89 1.56
N GLY A 293 10.52 -12.70 0.74
CA GLY A 293 11.14 -13.77 -0.06
C GLY A 293 11.34 -15.09 0.71
N SER A 294 11.13 -15.12 2.03
CA SER A 294 11.39 -16.33 2.83
C SER A 294 10.51 -17.53 2.43
N TRP A 295 9.25 -17.29 2.06
CA TRP A 295 8.37 -18.34 1.53
C TRP A 295 8.85 -18.86 0.18
N ALA A 296 9.30 -17.97 -0.71
CA ALA A 296 9.85 -18.36 -2.00
C ALA A 296 11.11 -19.22 -1.82
N VAL A 297 11.98 -18.91 -0.84
CA VAL A 297 13.13 -19.76 -0.49
C VAL A 297 12.69 -21.14 -0.02
N ALA A 298 11.70 -21.20 0.86
CA ALA A 298 11.19 -22.47 1.38
C ALA A 298 10.62 -23.37 0.28
N VAL A 299 9.87 -22.80 -0.66
CA VAL A 299 9.35 -23.52 -1.83
C VAL A 299 10.48 -23.89 -2.80
N ALA A 300 11.45 -22.99 -3.04
CA ALA A 300 12.62 -23.24 -3.87
C ALA A 300 13.51 -24.38 -3.35
N ALA A 301 13.52 -24.58 -2.03
CA ALA A 301 14.28 -25.64 -1.38
C ALA A 301 13.67 -27.04 -1.55
N LEU A 302 12.42 -27.16 -2.04
CA LEU A 302 11.77 -28.46 -2.23
C LEU A 302 12.48 -29.27 -3.34
N PRO A 303 12.81 -30.55 -3.10
CA PRO A 303 13.67 -31.32 -4.00
C PRO A 303 13.00 -31.64 -5.34
N GLN A 304 11.67 -31.71 -5.41
CA GLN A 304 10.94 -31.99 -6.65
C GLN A 304 10.67 -30.73 -7.48
N LEU A 305 11.01 -29.53 -7.00
CA LEU A 305 10.72 -28.29 -7.72
C LEU A 305 11.58 -28.17 -8.98
N GLU A 306 10.91 -27.99 -10.12
CA GLU A 306 11.52 -27.73 -11.42
C GLU A 306 11.42 -26.24 -11.79
N ARG A 307 10.32 -25.57 -11.43
CA ARG A 307 10.10 -24.14 -11.71
C ARG A 307 9.21 -23.49 -10.66
N LEU A 308 9.64 -22.33 -10.16
CA LEU A 308 8.87 -21.43 -9.31
C LEU A 308 8.69 -20.08 -10.03
N THR A 309 7.46 -19.73 -10.36
CA THR A 309 7.13 -18.36 -10.81
C THR A 309 6.58 -17.58 -9.63
N VAL A 310 7.24 -16.49 -9.22
CA VAL A 310 6.74 -15.58 -8.18
C VAL A 310 6.20 -14.32 -8.84
N VAL A 311 4.94 -13.97 -8.58
CA VAL A 311 4.32 -12.74 -9.08
C VAL A 311 4.17 -11.77 -7.92
N GLU A 312 4.82 -10.61 -8.02
CA GLU A 312 4.85 -9.58 -6.98
C GLU A 312 4.36 -8.24 -7.54
N ILE A 313 3.43 -7.59 -6.86
CA ILE A 313 2.79 -6.36 -7.34
C ILE A 313 3.65 -5.12 -7.08
N ASN A 314 4.46 -5.14 -6.03
CA ASN A 314 5.32 -4.03 -5.63
C ASN A 314 6.80 -4.36 -5.95
N PRO A 315 7.41 -3.69 -6.96
CA PRO A 315 8.80 -3.93 -7.32
C PRO A 315 9.80 -3.65 -6.19
N GLY A 316 9.41 -2.85 -5.18
CA GLY A 316 10.27 -2.52 -4.06
C GLY A 316 10.67 -3.73 -3.21
N TYR A 317 9.90 -4.82 -3.19
CA TYR A 317 10.31 -6.05 -2.51
C TYR A 317 11.53 -6.71 -3.17
N LEU A 318 11.64 -6.60 -4.50
CA LEU A 318 12.78 -7.13 -5.25
C LEU A 318 14.07 -6.36 -4.90
N GLU A 319 13.97 -5.07 -4.57
CA GLU A 319 15.10 -4.24 -4.15
C GLU A 319 15.65 -4.61 -2.76
N LEU A 320 14.87 -5.36 -1.97
CA LEU A 320 15.31 -5.85 -0.66
C LEU A 320 16.25 -7.07 -0.82
N LEU A 321 15.93 -7.99 -1.74
CA LEU A 321 16.59 -9.30 -1.81
C LEU A 321 18.14 -9.25 -1.83
N PRO A 322 18.82 -8.37 -2.61
CA PRO A 322 20.28 -8.35 -2.66
C PRO A 322 20.94 -8.02 -1.32
N ARG A 323 20.24 -7.34 -0.40
CA ARG A 323 20.76 -6.89 0.89
C ARG A 323 20.52 -7.88 2.03
N HIS A 324 19.78 -8.96 1.77
CA HIS A 324 19.38 -9.95 2.77
C HIS A 324 19.86 -11.35 2.37
N PRO A 325 21.01 -11.80 2.91
CA PRO A 325 21.63 -13.08 2.54
C PRO A 325 20.71 -14.29 2.64
N GLU A 326 19.76 -14.27 3.58
CA GLU A 326 18.77 -15.33 3.82
C GLU A 326 17.90 -15.63 2.61
N VAL A 327 17.73 -14.65 1.71
CA VAL A 327 16.84 -14.73 0.53
C VAL A 327 17.52 -14.35 -0.78
N ALA A 328 18.74 -13.80 -0.73
CA ALA A 328 19.52 -13.41 -1.91
C ALA A 328 19.83 -14.57 -2.88
N GLY A 329 19.76 -15.83 -2.41
CA GLY A 329 19.87 -17.02 -3.25
C GLY A 329 18.80 -17.09 -4.36
N LEU A 330 17.61 -16.53 -4.12
CA LEU A 330 16.51 -16.51 -5.10
C LEU A 330 16.88 -15.84 -6.42
N LEU A 331 17.74 -14.82 -6.38
CA LEU A 331 18.17 -14.08 -7.57
C LEU A 331 19.11 -14.91 -8.47
N ARG A 332 19.65 -16.01 -7.94
CA ARG A 332 20.65 -16.85 -8.61
C ARG A 332 20.11 -18.23 -8.96
N ASP A 333 18.97 -18.64 -8.40
CA ASP A 333 18.36 -19.94 -8.70
C ASP A 333 17.70 -19.93 -10.09
N PRO A 334 18.20 -20.70 -11.07
CA PRO A 334 17.64 -20.69 -12.43
C PRO A 334 16.21 -21.23 -12.52
N ARG A 335 15.72 -21.90 -11.47
CA ARG A 335 14.35 -22.39 -11.39
C ARG A 335 13.36 -21.30 -10.95
N VAL A 336 13.85 -20.22 -10.35
CA VAL A 336 13.03 -19.14 -9.80
C VAL A 336 12.93 -18.00 -10.81
N ARG A 337 11.69 -17.61 -11.12
CA ARG A 337 11.39 -16.42 -11.94
C ARG A 337 10.49 -15.49 -11.18
N ILE A 338 10.98 -14.31 -10.82
CA ILE A 338 10.19 -13.24 -10.21
C ILE A 338 9.65 -12.33 -11.33
N VAL A 339 8.36 -12.03 -11.30
CA VAL A 339 7.65 -11.20 -12.27
C VAL A 339 6.94 -10.08 -11.53
N ILE A 340 7.17 -8.84 -11.94
CA ILE A 340 6.45 -7.68 -11.39
C ILE A 340 5.11 -7.53 -12.10
N ASP A 341 4.04 -7.93 -11.43
CA ASP A 341 2.68 -7.91 -11.96
C ASP A 341 1.63 -8.04 -10.85
N ASP A 342 0.36 -7.82 -11.20
CA ASP A 342 -0.73 -8.19 -10.30
C ASP A 342 -1.03 -9.69 -10.46
N GLY A 343 -1.11 -10.45 -9.36
CA GLY A 343 -1.24 -11.91 -9.39
C GLY A 343 -2.45 -12.39 -10.19
N ARG A 344 -3.60 -11.73 -9.99
CA ARG A 344 -4.84 -12.05 -10.71
C ARG A 344 -4.72 -11.71 -12.20
N ARG A 345 -4.26 -10.50 -12.53
CA ARG A 345 -4.03 -10.04 -13.92
C ARG A 345 -3.01 -10.89 -14.66
N TRP A 346 -1.97 -11.36 -13.98
CA TRP A 346 -0.97 -12.26 -14.55
C TRP A 346 -1.61 -13.60 -14.89
N LEU A 347 -2.38 -14.18 -13.97
CA LEU A 347 -3.03 -15.49 -14.18
C LEU A 347 -4.11 -15.45 -15.28
N VAL A 348 -4.84 -14.34 -15.42
CA VAL A 348 -5.78 -14.10 -16.52
C VAL A 348 -5.06 -14.07 -17.87
N ARG A 349 -3.89 -13.43 -17.95
CA ARG A 349 -3.12 -13.28 -19.21
C ARG A 349 -2.31 -14.50 -19.63
N HIS A 350 -2.27 -15.54 -18.81
CA HIS A 350 -1.57 -16.79 -19.11
C HIS A 350 -2.52 -18.00 -19.03
N PRO A 351 -3.59 -18.03 -19.87
CA PRO A 351 -4.58 -19.09 -19.85
C PRO A 351 -4.05 -20.48 -20.20
N GLU A 352 -2.88 -20.56 -20.83
CA GLU A 352 -2.18 -21.79 -21.22
C GLU A 352 -1.35 -22.41 -20.07
N ARG A 353 -0.99 -21.63 -19.05
CA ARG A 353 -0.16 -22.12 -17.95
C ARG A 353 -0.97 -23.02 -17.01
N ARG A 354 -0.32 -24.08 -16.53
CA ARG A 354 -0.87 -25.03 -15.55
C ARG A 354 0.16 -25.33 -14.47
N PHE A 355 -0.29 -25.41 -13.23
CA PHE A 355 0.57 -25.54 -12.05
C PHE A 355 0.19 -26.78 -11.23
N ASP A 356 1.20 -27.40 -10.61
CA ASP A 356 0.97 -28.43 -9.59
C ASP A 356 0.52 -27.78 -8.27
N ALA A 357 0.98 -26.54 -8.02
CA ALA A 357 0.49 -25.75 -6.90
C ALA A 357 0.43 -24.26 -7.23
N ILE A 358 -0.63 -23.60 -6.74
CA ILE A 358 -0.75 -22.15 -6.71
C ILE A 358 -0.73 -21.73 -5.25
N VAL A 359 0.35 -21.07 -4.83
CA VAL A 359 0.56 -20.56 -3.48
C VAL A 359 0.27 -19.07 -3.45
N VAL A 360 -0.62 -18.61 -2.57
CA VAL A 360 -0.89 -17.17 -2.39
C VAL A 360 -0.40 -16.74 -1.02
N ASN A 361 0.78 -16.13 -1.02
CA ASN A 361 1.36 -15.46 0.14
C ASN A 361 0.83 -14.02 0.20
N GLY A 362 -0.49 -13.90 0.35
CA GLY A 362 -1.18 -12.63 0.46
C GLY A 362 -1.02 -11.99 1.84
N THR A 363 -1.31 -10.69 1.88
CA THR A 363 -1.38 -9.89 3.10
C THR A 363 -2.65 -10.21 3.92
N MET A 364 -2.96 -9.40 4.92
CA MET A 364 -4.11 -9.60 5.82
C MET A 364 -5.47 -9.51 5.09
N HIS A 365 -6.38 -10.44 5.40
CA HIS A 365 -7.69 -10.63 4.74
C HIS A 365 -8.64 -9.43 4.84
N TRP A 366 -8.49 -8.59 5.86
CA TRP A 366 -9.33 -7.40 6.08
C TRP A 366 -8.80 -6.14 5.38
N ARG A 367 -7.63 -6.20 4.73
CA ARG A 367 -7.07 -5.04 4.02
C ARG A 367 -7.85 -4.75 2.77
N ALA A 368 -7.93 -3.47 2.41
CA ALA A 368 -8.50 -3.02 1.15
C ALA A 368 -7.95 -3.83 -0.02
N HIS A 369 -8.85 -4.31 -0.89
CA HIS A 369 -8.56 -5.10 -2.07
C HIS A 369 -8.06 -6.54 -1.84
N ALA A 370 -8.01 -7.04 -0.60
CA ALA A 370 -7.65 -8.43 -0.32
C ALA A 370 -8.63 -9.43 -0.97
N SER A 371 -9.91 -9.07 -1.09
CA SER A 371 -10.95 -9.89 -1.73
C SER A 371 -10.63 -10.23 -3.17
N ASN A 372 -9.81 -9.42 -3.88
CA ASN A 372 -9.40 -9.72 -5.25
C ASN A 372 -8.63 -11.04 -5.38
N LEU A 373 -8.00 -11.52 -4.30
CA LEU A 373 -7.29 -12.80 -4.21
C LEU A 373 -7.96 -13.82 -3.27
N LEU A 374 -9.11 -13.47 -2.68
CA LEU A 374 -9.84 -14.33 -1.73
C LEU A 374 -11.29 -14.64 -2.17
N SER A 375 -11.73 -14.09 -3.30
CA SER A 375 -13.08 -14.27 -3.83
C SER A 375 -13.28 -15.63 -4.51
N ALA A 376 -14.54 -16.02 -4.66
CA ALA A 376 -14.94 -17.21 -5.40
C ALA A 376 -14.45 -17.17 -6.85
N GLN A 377 -14.54 -16.00 -7.49
CA GLN A 377 -14.07 -15.79 -8.86
C GLN A 377 -12.56 -15.99 -8.98
N PHE A 378 -11.79 -15.57 -7.98
CA PHE A 378 -10.35 -15.84 -7.98
C PHE A 378 -10.04 -17.32 -7.67
N ALA A 379 -10.80 -17.96 -6.77
CA ALA A 379 -10.67 -19.39 -6.50
C ALA A 379 -10.97 -20.22 -7.78
N ASP A 380 -12.01 -19.88 -8.53
CA ASP A 380 -12.34 -20.51 -9.82
C ASP A 380 -11.23 -20.28 -10.86
N LEU A 381 -10.67 -19.07 -10.92
CA LEU A 381 -9.53 -18.77 -11.78
C LEU A 381 -8.33 -19.63 -11.41
N ALA A 382 -7.97 -19.72 -10.13
CA ALA A 382 -6.88 -20.58 -9.64
C ALA A 382 -7.15 -22.06 -9.96
N ARG A 383 -8.37 -22.54 -9.68
CA ARG A 383 -8.83 -23.90 -9.99
C ARG A 383 -8.64 -24.24 -11.47
N SER A 384 -9.03 -23.33 -12.37
CA SER A 384 -8.88 -23.50 -13.83
C SER A 384 -7.42 -23.53 -14.34
N ARG A 385 -6.46 -23.27 -13.45
CA ARG A 385 -5.02 -23.23 -13.74
C ARG A 385 -4.23 -24.31 -12.99
N LEU A 386 -4.91 -25.14 -12.19
CA LEU A 386 -4.29 -26.31 -11.58
C LEU A 386 -4.26 -27.48 -12.56
N ARG A 387 -3.22 -28.32 -12.43
CA ARG A 387 -3.18 -29.66 -13.04
C ARG A 387 -4.06 -30.62 -12.23
N ALA A 388 -4.31 -31.80 -12.79
CA ALA A 388 -4.98 -32.88 -12.05
C ALA A 388 -4.17 -33.20 -10.77
N GLY A 389 -4.86 -33.21 -9.62
CA GLY A 389 -4.21 -33.38 -8.31
C GLY A 389 -3.52 -32.12 -7.77
N GLY A 390 -3.59 -30.98 -8.47
CA GLY A 390 -2.96 -29.75 -8.04
C GLY A 390 -3.61 -29.14 -6.81
N VAL A 391 -2.85 -28.31 -6.09
CA VAL A 391 -3.28 -27.70 -4.82
C VAL A 391 -3.32 -26.17 -4.93
N TYR A 392 -4.46 -25.58 -4.58
CA TYR A 392 -4.57 -24.16 -4.28
C TYR A 392 -4.30 -23.95 -2.79
N TYR A 393 -3.24 -23.22 -2.45
CA TYR A 393 -2.79 -23.03 -1.07
C TYR A 393 -2.58 -21.56 -0.76
N PHE A 394 -3.35 -20.99 0.16
CA PHE A 394 -3.31 -19.54 0.39
C PHE A 394 -3.37 -19.18 1.87
N ASN A 395 -2.74 -18.06 2.21
CA ASN A 395 -2.82 -17.47 3.53
C ASN A 395 -4.19 -16.81 3.74
N ALA A 396 -5.05 -17.43 4.54
CA ALA A 396 -6.37 -16.87 4.86
C ALA A 396 -6.33 -15.90 6.05
N THR A 397 -5.20 -15.81 6.76
CA THR A 397 -4.99 -14.93 7.93
C THR A 397 -6.12 -15.00 8.98
N GLY A 398 -6.75 -16.17 9.13
CA GLY A 398 -7.84 -16.41 10.08
C GLY A 398 -9.26 -16.20 9.53
N SER A 399 -9.42 -15.69 8.32
CA SER A 399 -10.74 -15.46 7.72
C SER A 399 -11.52 -16.77 7.55
N LYS A 400 -12.64 -16.89 8.26
CA LYS A 400 -13.61 -17.98 8.05
C LYS A 400 -14.32 -17.85 6.71
N ARG A 401 -14.50 -16.63 6.21
CA ARG A 401 -15.15 -16.38 4.92
C ARG A 401 -14.26 -16.82 3.77
N ALA A 402 -12.96 -16.49 3.79
CA ALA A 402 -12.03 -16.95 2.78
C ALA A 402 -11.89 -18.49 2.77
N ALA A 403 -11.85 -19.11 3.96
CA ALA A 403 -11.89 -20.56 4.07
C ALA A 403 -13.19 -21.17 3.51
N ARG A 404 -14.34 -20.54 3.80
CA ARG A 404 -15.64 -20.92 3.24
C ARG A 404 -15.66 -20.83 1.73
N THR A 405 -15.16 -19.73 1.17
CA THR A 405 -15.06 -19.54 -0.28
C THR A 405 -14.30 -20.67 -0.96
N ALA A 406 -13.13 -21.05 -0.43
CA ALA A 406 -12.37 -22.16 -0.97
C ALA A 406 -13.08 -23.51 -0.82
N ALA A 407 -13.77 -23.73 0.30
CA ALA A 407 -14.53 -24.94 0.57
C ALA A 407 -15.77 -25.10 -0.31
N ASP A 408 -16.32 -24.00 -0.83
CA ASP A 408 -17.40 -23.98 -1.81
C ASP A 408 -16.85 -24.19 -3.24
N ALA A 409 -15.65 -23.69 -3.54
CA ALA A 409 -15.03 -23.76 -4.88
C ALA A 409 -14.36 -25.11 -5.19
N PHE A 410 -13.93 -25.86 -4.17
CA PHE A 410 -13.18 -27.12 -4.31
C PHE A 410 -13.84 -28.28 -3.54
N ALA A 411 -13.70 -29.49 -4.08
CA ALA A 411 -14.25 -30.70 -3.47
C ALA A 411 -13.64 -31.00 -2.10
N HIS A 412 -12.32 -30.80 -1.94
CA HIS A 412 -11.58 -31.09 -0.74
C HIS A 412 -10.83 -29.86 -0.22
N VAL A 413 -10.88 -29.67 1.10
CA VAL A 413 -10.16 -28.61 1.80
C VAL A 413 -9.58 -29.08 3.11
N LEU A 414 -8.44 -28.51 3.50
CA LEU A 414 -7.91 -28.62 4.85
C LEU A 414 -7.21 -27.33 5.24
N ARG A 415 -6.95 -27.14 6.53
CA ARG A 415 -6.22 -25.97 7.02
C ARG A 415 -4.87 -26.38 7.58
N VAL A 416 -3.86 -25.58 7.26
CA VAL A 416 -2.52 -25.63 7.84
C VAL A 416 -2.27 -24.30 8.53
N ASN A 417 -2.33 -24.27 9.86
CA ASN A 417 -2.27 -23.05 10.65
C ASN A 417 -3.37 -22.06 10.20
N ASN A 418 -3.01 -20.91 9.63
CA ASN A 418 -3.95 -19.92 9.09
C ASN A 418 -4.05 -19.97 7.56
N CYS A 419 -3.46 -20.97 6.92
CA CYS A 419 -3.54 -21.20 5.49
C CYS A 419 -4.57 -22.27 5.15
N ILE A 420 -5.21 -22.14 3.99
CA ILE A 420 -6.18 -23.11 3.48
C ILE A 420 -5.57 -23.77 2.26
N ALA A 421 -5.59 -25.10 2.25
CA ALA A 421 -5.25 -25.93 1.10
C ALA A 421 -6.54 -26.49 0.51
N ALA A 422 -6.68 -26.42 -0.81
CA ALA A 422 -7.88 -26.83 -1.53
C ALA A 422 -7.51 -27.58 -2.82
N SER A 423 -8.26 -28.63 -3.15
CA SER A 423 -8.08 -29.42 -4.37
C SER A 423 -9.38 -30.11 -4.80
N ASP A 424 -9.46 -30.47 -6.07
CA ASP A 424 -10.50 -31.36 -6.60
C ASP A 424 -10.18 -32.84 -6.37
N ALA A 425 -8.91 -33.17 -6.11
CA ALA A 425 -8.51 -34.51 -5.74
C ALA A 425 -8.55 -34.69 -4.21
N PRO A 426 -8.66 -35.92 -3.69
CA PRO A 426 -8.60 -36.19 -2.27
C PRO A 426 -7.35 -35.56 -1.63
N LEU A 427 -7.57 -34.72 -0.62
CA LEU A 427 -6.52 -33.92 0.01
C LEU A 427 -6.33 -34.34 1.47
N ALA A 428 -5.14 -34.82 1.80
CA ALA A 428 -4.72 -35.13 3.16
C ALA A 428 -3.25 -34.74 3.35
N PHE A 429 -2.88 -34.35 4.56
CA PHE A 429 -1.49 -33.99 4.86
C PHE A 429 -0.64 -35.25 5.06
N ASP A 430 0.26 -35.55 4.11
CA ASP A 430 1.21 -36.66 4.22
C ASP A 430 2.47 -36.22 4.98
N ALA A 431 2.47 -36.47 6.28
CA ALA A 431 3.59 -36.17 7.17
C ALA A 431 4.87 -36.92 6.80
N THR A 432 4.76 -38.12 6.21
CA THR A 432 5.90 -38.95 5.84
C THR A 432 6.58 -38.39 4.60
N ALA A 433 5.80 -38.03 3.58
CA ALA A 433 6.29 -37.35 2.38
C ALA A 433 6.89 -35.98 2.72
N TRP A 434 6.21 -35.21 3.55
CA TRP A 434 6.68 -33.92 4.04
C TRP A 434 8.06 -34.03 4.71
N LEU A 435 8.19 -34.90 5.71
CA LEU A 435 9.46 -35.07 6.43
C LEU A 435 10.58 -35.58 5.51
N ARG A 436 10.25 -36.49 4.57
CA ARG A 436 11.20 -36.97 3.55
C ARG A 436 11.70 -35.84 2.67
N ALA A 437 10.82 -34.95 2.22
CA ALA A 437 11.20 -33.79 1.43
C ALA A 437 12.09 -32.83 2.23
N LEU A 438 11.75 -32.55 3.50
CA LEU A 438 12.55 -31.66 4.35
C LEU A 438 13.96 -32.18 4.65
N ARG A 439 14.14 -33.51 4.77
CA ARG A 439 15.48 -34.13 4.92
C ARG A 439 16.36 -33.94 3.69
N GLN A 440 15.75 -33.83 2.51
CA GLN A 440 16.44 -33.60 1.25
C GLN A 440 16.59 -32.12 0.92
N ALA A 441 15.71 -31.26 1.43
CA ALA A 441 15.69 -29.83 1.16
C ALA A 441 16.98 -29.14 1.64
N ARG A 442 17.47 -28.21 0.82
CA ARG A 442 18.66 -27.40 1.10
C ARG A 442 18.39 -25.94 0.76
N VAL A 443 18.86 -25.03 1.59
CA VAL A 443 18.90 -23.58 1.32
C VAL A 443 20.38 -23.17 1.31
N ASP A 444 20.86 -22.68 0.17
CA ASP A 444 22.27 -22.33 -0.04
C ASP A 444 23.25 -23.43 0.41
N GLY A 445 22.91 -24.69 0.09
CA GLY A 445 23.68 -25.89 0.43
C GLY A 445 23.52 -26.38 1.88
N ARG A 446 22.83 -25.64 2.75
CA ARG A 446 22.59 -26.03 4.15
C ARG A 446 21.30 -26.85 4.30
N PRO A 447 21.30 -27.94 5.08
CA PRO A 447 20.08 -28.67 5.44
C PRO A 447 19.04 -27.75 6.07
N VAL A 448 17.79 -27.86 5.60
CA VAL A 448 16.66 -27.12 6.19
C VAL A 448 16.30 -27.65 7.59
N LEU A 449 16.45 -28.96 7.80
CA LEU A 449 16.28 -29.58 9.12
C LEU A 449 17.57 -29.45 9.94
N GLU A 450 17.44 -28.78 11.09
CA GLU A 450 18.48 -28.60 12.09
C GLU A 450 18.12 -29.38 13.37
N GLY A 451 19.11 -29.73 14.22
CA GLY A 451 18.85 -30.30 15.55
C GLY A 451 18.62 -31.82 15.61
N GLY A 452 18.92 -32.55 14.52
CA GLY A 452 18.88 -34.02 14.49
C GLY A 452 17.49 -34.60 14.81
N VAL A 453 17.45 -35.84 15.32
CA VAL A 453 16.19 -36.59 15.54
C VAL A 453 15.23 -35.89 16.51
N GLN A 454 15.74 -35.22 17.55
CA GLN A 454 14.91 -34.51 18.52
C GLN A 454 14.26 -33.26 17.89
N GLY A 455 15.03 -32.49 17.11
CA GLY A 455 14.52 -31.34 16.37
C GLY A 455 13.43 -31.74 15.36
N GLU A 456 13.65 -32.82 14.62
CA GLU A 456 12.66 -33.37 13.69
C GLU A 456 11.35 -33.77 14.39
N ARG A 457 11.44 -34.49 15.52
CA ARG A 457 10.25 -34.88 16.30
C ARG A 457 9.47 -33.67 16.80
N ALA A 458 10.15 -32.67 17.34
CA ALA A 458 9.51 -31.45 17.83
C ALA A 458 8.80 -30.69 16.69
N LEU A 459 9.46 -30.57 15.53
CA LEU A 459 8.90 -29.92 14.34
C LEU A 459 7.67 -30.68 13.80
N LEU A 460 7.74 -32.02 13.73
CA LEU A 460 6.64 -32.86 13.31
C LEU A 460 5.42 -32.69 14.23
N THR A 461 5.61 -32.80 15.54
CA THR A 461 4.52 -32.63 16.52
C THR A 461 3.87 -31.26 16.38
N ARG A 462 4.68 -30.19 16.31
CA ARG A 462 4.18 -28.81 16.14
C ARG A 462 3.38 -28.65 14.84
N THR A 463 3.87 -29.20 13.73
CA THR A 463 3.23 -29.06 12.42
C THR A 463 1.88 -29.80 12.39
N LEU A 464 1.84 -31.03 12.91
CA LEU A 464 0.61 -31.82 12.96
C LEU A 464 -0.48 -31.18 13.84
N GLN A 465 -0.09 -30.49 14.92
CA GLN A 465 -1.03 -29.72 15.75
C GLN A 465 -1.65 -28.52 15.02
N GLN A 466 -1.04 -28.06 13.92
CA GLN A 466 -1.55 -26.98 13.11
C GLN A 466 -2.43 -27.46 11.95
N ILE A 467 -2.55 -28.77 11.73
CA ILE A 467 -3.41 -29.34 10.69
C ILE A 467 -4.84 -29.46 11.24
N GLU A 468 -5.78 -28.76 10.63
CA GLU A 468 -7.20 -28.97 10.87
C GLU A 468 -7.80 -29.74 9.68
N PRO A 469 -8.31 -30.98 9.90
CA PRO A 469 -8.91 -31.79 8.85
C PRO A 469 -10.20 -31.21 8.27
N GLU A 470 -10.57 -31.67 7.08
CA GLU A 470 -11.71 -31.20 6.30
C GLU A 470 -13.02 -31.13 7.11
N ALA A 471 -13.36 -32.21 7.82
CA ALA A 471 -14.63 -32.29 8.55
C ALA A 471 -14.74 -31.21 9.65
N SER A 472 -13.67 -30.99 10.42
CA SER A 472 -13.61 -29.94 11.44
C SER A 472 -13.70 -28.55 10.80
N LEU A 473 -12.90 -28.33 9.75
CA LEU A 473 -12.85 -27.05 9.04
C LEU A 473 -14.23 -26.68 8.49
N ARG A 474 -14.90 -27.60 7.78
CA ARG A 474 -16.25 -27.39 7.21
C ARG A 474 -17.28 -27.08 8.30
N ALA A 475 -17.23 -27.77 9.44
CA ALA A 475 -18.11 -27.47 10.57
C ALA A 475 -17.84 -26.05 11.12
N GLY A 476 -16.58 -25.65 11.27
CA GLY A 476 -16.18 -24.35 11.80
C GLY A 476 -16.54 -23.15 10.90
N ILE A 477 -16.71 -23.36 9.59
CA ILE A 477 -17.02 -22.32 8.59
C ILE A 477 -18.46 -22.39 8.06
N ALA A 478 -19.29 -23.33 8.53
CA ALA A 478 -20.64 -23.56 8.00
C ALA A 478 -21.54 -22.30 8.01
N ARG A 479 -21.34 -21.40 8.99
CA ARG A 479 -22.10 -20.14 9.14
C ARG A 479 -21.44 -18.94 8.46
N ALA A 480 -20.23 -19.06 7.94
CA ALA A 480 -19.56 -17.99 7.23
C ALA A 480 -20.18 -17.82 5.84
N ALA A 481 -20.27 -16.58 5.37
CA ALA A 481 -20.67 -16.27 3.99
C ALA A 481 -19.43 -16.30 3.07
N PRO A 482 -19.54 -16.80 1.83
CA PRO A 482 -18.43 -16.73 0.89
C PRO A 482 -18.07 -15.28 0.54
N ILE A 483 -16.85 -15.09 0.08
CA ILE A 483 -16.34 -13.85 -0.50
C ILE A 483 -16.54 -13.92 -2.00
N THR A 484 -17.09 -12.87 -2.59
CA THR A 484 -17.26 -12.69 -4.03
C THR A 484 -16.73 -11.32 -4.42
N ASP A 485 -16.41 -11.12 -5.70
CA ASP A 485 -15.91 -9.83 -6.21
C ASP A 485 -16.86 -8.65 -5.91
N ASP A 486 -18.16 -8.92 -5.77
CA ASP A 486 -19.20 -7.95 -5.48
C ASP A 486 -19.51 -7.78 -3.98
N ASN A 487 -18.93 -8.59 -3.08
CA ASN A 487 -19.28 -8.56 -1.66
C ASN A 487 -18.16 -8.22 -0.66
N MET A 488 -16.98 -7.81 -1.16
CA MET A 488 -15.79 -7.27 -0.42
C MET A 488 -15.42 -7.96 0.91
N GLY A 489 -15.93 -9.18 1.16
CA GLY A 489 -15.60 -10.03 2.29
C GLY A 489 -15.56 -9.33 3.65
N ASP A 490 -14.39 -9.43 4.28
CA ASP A 490 -14.08 -8.95 5.63
C ASP A 490 -13.53 -7.51 5.63
N GLU A 491 -13.29 -6.90 4.46
CA GLU A 491 -12.58 -5.60 4.34
C GLU A 491 -13.28 -4.44 5.07
N TRP A 492 -14.61 -4.49 5.12
CA TRP A 492 -15.47 -3.44 5.68
C TRP A 492 -16.08 -3.79 7.03
N ARG A 493 -15.73 -4.94 7.62
CA ARG A 493 -16.30 -5.40 8.89
C ARG A 493 -15.30 -5.20 10.02
N ALA A 494 -15.57 -4.22 10.88
CA ALA A 494 -14.70 -3.90 12.02
C ALA A 494 -14.55 -5.06 13.03
N ALA A 495 -15.53 -5.96 13.12
CA ALA A 495 -15.48 -7.13 14.00
C ALA A 495 -14.44 -8.20 13.57
N ASP A 496 -13.94 -8.09 12.34
CA ASP A 496 -13.05 -9.08 11.72
C ASP A 496 -11.59 -8.52 11.56
N ARG A 497 -11.30 -7.33 12.11
CA ARG A 497 -9.98 -6.66 12.05
C ARG A 497 -9.06 -7.02 13.21
#